data_AF-A0A448YP26-F1
#
_entry.id   AF-A0A448YP26-F1
#
_cell.length_a   1.000
_cell.length_b   1.000
_cell.length_c   1.000
_cell.angle_alpha   90.00
_cell.angle_beta   90.00
_cell.angle_gamma   90.00
#
_symmetry.space_group_name_H-M   'P 1'
#
loop_
_entity.id
_entity.type
_entity.pdbx_description
1 polymer ?
#
loop_
_entity_poly.entity_id
_entity_poly.type
_entity_poly.pdbx_seq_one_letter_code
_entity_poly.pdbx_strand_id
1 'polypeptide(L)'
;MSSAPLDLFRPSSTLDSDSLSKKITLLGTINSVKAILQLEKSHFNFSNEIPITTVHQIAHNDVYYWGTTLLEQDLDTNPAAKFNLIYPASEAHIAKYQKHPVHMVVETPEAYEKVVKPYIETQKGDRLQWVRNILYHGVEKERVVFKNDDYILLPDMKWDGTTIESLYLVCIVFRDDISSIRDLTEDDIPYLKRIKESILVEVPKKYGIARDQLRLYVHYQPSFYHFHIHVVNASYGGLGQTQAAGKAILLGEVIETLRLLGKKGYKGKSIEYGLSEGHDLWSGMKEYAN
;
A
#
# COMPACT_ATOMS: atom_id res chain seq x y z
N MET A 1 6.35 -44.15 0.04
CA MET A 1 5.46 -42.97 0.18
C MET A 1 6.21 -41.81 -0.46
N SER A 2 5.68 -41.17 -1.51
CA SER A 2 6.37 -40.01 -2.08
C SER A 2 6.36 -38.91 -1.02
N SER A 3 7.54 -38.50 -0.56
CA SER A 3 7.67 -37.35 0.35
C SER A 3 6.95 -36.16 -0.28
N ALA A 4 6.19 -35.40 0.51
CA ALA A 4 5.53 -34.21 -0.01
C ALA A 4 6.62 -33.28 -0.59
N PRO A 5 6.39 -32.57 -1.70
CA PRO A 5 7.41 -31.71 -2.30
C PRO A 5 8.09 -30.75 -1.30
N LEU A 6 7.35 -30.34 -0.25
CA LEU A 6 7.86 -29.51 0.83
C LEU A 6 8.96 -30.19 1.68
N ASP A 7 8.89 -31.50 1.91
CA ASP A 7 9.88 -32.26 2.69
C ASP A 7 11.27 -32.25 2.02
N LEU A 8 11.29 -32.04 0.71
CA LEU A 8 12.49 -31.99 -0.12
C LEU A 8 12.99 -30.55 -0.34
N PHE A 9 12.29 -29.54 0.19
CA PHE A 9 12.64 -28.14 0.00
C PHE A 9 13.95 -27.79 0.74
N ARG A 10 14.90 -27.23 -0.01
CA ARG A 10 16.16 -26.70 0.53
C ARG A 10 16.16 -25.18 0.36
N PRO A 11 16.01 -24.39 1.44
CA PRO A 11 16.03 -22.94 1.35
C PRO A 11 17.42 -22.44 0.93
N SER A 12 17.44 -21.36 0.15
CA SER A 12 18.67 -20.71 -0.32
C SER A 12 18.75 -19.24 0.11
N SER A 13 17.64 -18.50 0.06
CA SER A 13 17.59 -17.08 0.45
C SER A 13 16.19 -16.65 0.84
N THR A 14 16.09 -15.56 1.60
CA THR A 14 14.82 -14.90 1.89
C THR A 14 14.50 -13.92 0.76
N LEU A 15 13.33 -14.07 0.13
CA LEU A 15 12.81 -13.14 -0.86
C LEU A 15 12.09 -11.97 -0.19
N ASP A 16 11.27 -12.24 0.83
CA ASP A 16 10.52 -11.21 1.58
C ASP A 16 10.34 -11.63 3.05
N SER A 17 10.26 -10.65 3.93
CA SER A 17 9.89 -10.80 5.34
C SER A 17 9.05 -9.60 5.76
N ASP A 18 7.85 -9.87 6.29
CA ASP A 18 6.90 -8.88 6.75
C ASP A 18 6.48 -9.17 8.19
N SER A 19 6.98 -8.33 9.11
CA SER A 19 6.67 -8.41 10.54
C SER A 19 5.22 -8.02 10.85
N LEU A 20 4.57 -7.21 10.01
CA LEU A 20 3.20 -6.76 10.23
C LEU A 20 2.21 -7.89 9.95
N SER A 21 2.35 -8.59 8.82
CA SER A 21 1.51 -9.74 8.48
C SER A 21 2.06 -11.08 8.99
N LYS A 22 3.27 -11.08 9.59
CA LYS A 22 3.95 -12.27 10.13
C LYS A 22 4.18 -13.31 9.04
N LYS A 23 4.61 -12.81 7.87
CA LYS A 23 4.90 -13.60 6.66
C LYS A 23 6.39 -13.62 6.37
N ILE A 24 6.85 -14.74 5.84
CA ILE A 24 8.18 -14.86 5.22
C ILE A 24 8.04 -15.60 3.89
N THR A 25 8.79 -15.16 2.89
CA THR A 25 8.88 -15.82 1.58
C THR A 25 10.32 -16.20 1.32
N LEU A 26 10.56 -17.46 1.01
CA LEU A 26 11.88 -18.07 0.84
C LEU A 26 12.03 -18.58 -0.59
N LEU A 27 13.18 -18.33 -1.19
CA LEU A 27 13.64 -19.05 -2.38
C LEU A 27 14.40 -20.30 -1.94
N GLY A 28 14.26 -21.37 -2.69
CA GLY A 28 15.02 -22.60 -2.50
C GLY A 28 14.95 -23.50 -3.72
N THR A 29 15.26 -24.78 -3.51
CA THR A 29 15.15 -25.81 -4.55
C THR A 29 14.51 -27.08 -4.03
N ILE A 30 13.84 -27.82 -4.92
CA ILE A 30 13.38 -29.19 -4.73
C ILE A 30 13.93 -29.99 -5.90
N ASN A 31 14.74 -31.02 -5.63
CA ASN A 31 15.43 -31.81 -6.65
C ASN A 31 16.18 -30.93 -7.68
N SER A 32 16.92 -29.93 -7.18
CA SER A 32 17.68 -28.95 -7.99
C SER A 32 16.85 -28.02 -8.88
N VAL A 33 15.52 -28.05 -8.76
CA VAL A 33 14.61 -27.14 -9.49
C VAL A 33 14.09 -26.06 -8.54
N LYS A 34 14.09 -24.81 -9.00
CA LYS A 34 13.72 -23.64 -8.18
C LYS A 34 12.32 -23.78 -7.59
N ALA A 35 12.16 -23.36 -6.34
CA ALA A 35 10.90 -23.36 -5.61
C ALA A 35 10.80 -22.12 -4.72
N ILE A 36 9.59 -21.62 -4.48
CA ILE A 36 9.32 -20.54 -3.53
C ILE A 36 8.40 -21.08 -2.44
N LEU A 37 8.79 -20.91 -1.19
CA LEU A 37 7.99 -21.26 -0.01
C LEU A 37 7.59 -20.00 0.74
N GLN A 38 6.31 -19.76 0.89
CA GLN A 38 5.78 -18.71 1.75
C GLN A 38 5.19 -19.32 3.02
N LEU A 39 5.51 -18.75 4.18
CA LEU A 39 4.96 -19.12 5.47
C LEU A 39 4.25 -17.91 6.10
N GLU A 40 3.08 -18.11 6.65
CA GLU A 40 2.26 -17.12 7.34
C GLU A 40 1.85 -17.67 8.70
N LYS A 41 2.18 -16.97 9.80
CA LYS A 41 1.73 -17.38 11.13
C LYS A 41 0.21 -17.45 11.21
N SER A 42 -0.30 -18.51 11.83
CA SER A 42 -1.74 -18.63 12.08
C SER A 42 -2.22 -17.56 13.05
N HIS A 43 -3.47 -17.13 12.88
CA HIS A 43 -4.14 -16.25 13.82
C HIS A 43 -4.50 -17.01 15.11
N PHE A 44 -4.63 -16.29 16.23
CA PHE A 44 -5.15 -16.86 17.46
C PHE A 44 -6.61 -17.27 17.26
N ASN A 45 -6.93 -18.54 17.55
CA ASN A 45 -8.31 -19.04 17.48
C ASN A 45 -8.74 -19.60 18.83
N PHE A 46 -8.61 -18.78 19.87
CA PHE A 46 -8.93 -19.13 21.25
C PHE A 46 -10.03 -18.21 21.77
N SER A 47 -10.98 -18.74 22.53
CA SER A 47 -12.04 -17.96 23.16
C SER A 47 -11.62 -17.47 24.55
N ASN A 48 -11.41 -18.41 25.49
CA ASN A 48 -11.12 -18.10 26.90
C ASN A 48 -9.88 -18.81 27.46
N GLU A 49 -9.45 -19.92 26.84
CA GLU A 49 -8.28 -20.68 27.29
C GLU A 49 -7.22 -20.68 26.20
N ILE A 50 -6.01 -20.26 26.57
CA ILE A 50 -4.84 -20.22 25.67
C ILE A 50 -3.88 -21.31 26.15
N PRO A 51 -3.45 -22.24 25.28
CA PRO A 51 -2.61 -23.37 25.67
C PRO A 51 -1.14 -22.94 25.84
N ILE A 52 -0.88 -22.10 26.85
CA ILE A 52 0.45 -21.61 27.20
C ILE A 52 1.25 -22.73 27.86
N THR A 53 2.41 -23.06 27.29
CA THR A 53 3.28 -24.14 27.80
C THR A 53 4.51 -23.62 28.52
N THR A 54 5.11 -22.54 28.02
CA THR A 54 6.33 -21.95 28.59
C THR A 54 6.20 -20.44 28.59
N VAL A 55 6.49 -19.81 29.73
CA VAL A 55 6.52 -18.34 29.86
C VAL A 55 7.93 -17.90 30.20
N HIS A 56 8.43 -16.90 29.46
CA HIS A 56 9.68 -16.22 29.75
C HIS A 56 9.43 -14.72 29.85
N GLN A 57 9.43 -14.20 31.08
CA GLN A 57 9.30 -12.76 31.32
C GLN A 57 10.58 -12.04 30.90
N ILE A 58 10.43 -10.97 30.11
CA ILE A 58 11.54 -10.12 29.68
C ILE A 58 11.80 -9.05 30.74
N ALA A 59 10.77 -8.30 31.14
CA ALA A 59 10.87 -7.28 32.17
C ALA A 59 9.48 -6.93 32.73
N HIS A 60 9.47 -6.08 33.76
CA HIS A 60 8.25 -5.52 34.33
C HIS A 60 8.50 -4.09 34.84
N ASN A 61 7.44 -3.29 34.92
CA ASN A 61 7.44 -1.98 35.56
C ASN A 61 6.04 -1.68 36.10
N ASP A 62 5.91 -1.45 37.41
CA ASP A 62 4.62 -1.26 38.09
C ASP A 62 3.61 -2.39 37.76
N VAL A 63 2.47 -2.08 37.13
CA VAL A 63 1.45 -3.05 36.72
C VAL A 63 1.71 -3.70 35.35
N TYR A 64 2.79 -3.32 34.65
CA TYR A 64 3.09 -3.80 33.30
C TYR A 64 4.13 -4.92 33.31
N TYR A 65 3.80 -6.06 32.69
CA TYR A 65 4.69 -7.21 32.52
C TYR A 65 4.75 -7.56 31.04
N TRP A 66 5.94 -7.81 30.50
CA TRP A 66 6.09 -8.24 29.11
C TRP A 66 7.13 -9.34 29.00
N GLY A 67 6.89 -10.25 28.06
CA GLY A 67 7.66 -11.47 27.89
C GLY A 67 7.31 -12.18 26.59
N THR A 68 7.83 -13.38 26.45
CA THR A 68 7.51 -14.31 25.35
C THR A 68 6.92 -15.59 25.92
N THR A 69 6.11 -16.27 25.11
CA THR A 69 5.49 -17.53 25.49
C THR A 69 5.55 -18.53 24.35
N LEU A 70 5.65 -19.81 24.69
CA LEU A 70 5.33 -20.91 23.79
C LEU A 70 3.88 -21.32 23.98
N LEU A 71 3.28 -21.78 22.89
CA LEU A 71 1.92 -22.29 22.85
C LEU A 71 1.97 -23.73 22.36
N GLU A 72 1.14 -24.59 22.92
CA GLU A 72 0.94 -25.93 22.38
C GLU A 72 0.41 -25.82 20.94
N GLN A 73 0.95 -26.64 20.03
CA GLN A 73 0.59 -26.64 18.61
C GLN A 73 0.04 -28.00 18.23
N ASP A 74 -0.97 -27.99 17.38
CA ASP A 74 -1.62 -29.19 16.86
C ASP A 74 -2.04 -28.91 15.42
N LEU A 75 -1.81 -29.86 14.49
CA LEU A 75 -2.02 -29.60 13.07
C LEU A 75 -3.49 -29.36 12.71
N ASP A 76 -4.42 -29.97 13.45
CA ASP A 76 -5.85 -29.92 13.14
C ASP A 76 -6.55 -28.75 13.85
N THR A 77 -6.11 -28.41 15.06
CA THR A 77 -6.80 -27.44 15.92
C THR A 77 -6.03 -26.14 16.15
N ASN A 78 -4.70 -26.15 16.12
CA ASN A 78 -3.87 -24.95 16.31
C ASN A 78 -2.53 -25.04 15.54
N PRO A 79 -2.57 -25.01 14.20
CA PRO A 79 -1.36 -25.12 13.40
C PRO A 79 -0.51 -23.86 13.53
N ALA A 80 0.82 -24.01 13.54
CA ALA A 80 1.73 -22.88 13.75
C ALA A 80 1.75 -21.86 12.61
N ALA A 81 1.62 -22.33 11.37
CA ALA A 81 1.66 -21.50 10.19
C ALA A 81 0.98 -22.19 9.01
N LYS A 82 0.38 -21.37 8.14
CA LYS A 82 0.01 -21.75 6.78
C LYS A 82 1.24 -21.70 5.88
N PHE A 83 1.35 -22.63 4.93
CA PHE A 83 2.36 -22.56 3.88
C PHE A 83 1.72 -22.49 2.48
N ASN A 84 2.41 -21.82 1.54
CA ASN A 84 2.16 -21.90 0.10
C ASN A 84 3.47 -22.26 -0.61
N LEU A 85 3.44 -23.25 -1.49
CA LEU A 85 4.62 -23.69 -2.26
C LEU A 85 4.40 -23.45 -3.76
N ILE A 86 5.34 -22.77 -4.40
CA ILE A 86 5.40 -22.62 -5.86
C ILE A 86 6.56 -23.50 -6.35
N TYR A 87 6.24 -24.56 -7.08
CA TYR A 87 7.21 -25.50 -7.63
C TYR A 87 6.67 -26.12 -8.93
N PRO A 88 7.41 -26.05 -10.05
CA PRO A 88 8.64 -25.30 -10.26
C PRO A 88 8.40 -23.78 -10.32
N ALA A 89 9.30 -23.00 -9.74
CA ALA A 89 9.27 -21.53 -9.79
C ALA A 89 10.07 -21.01 -11.00
N SER A 90 9.50 -20.02 -11.71
CA SER A 90 10.15 -19.32 -12.83
C SER A 90 10.81 -18.02 -12.32
N GLU A 91 11.67 -17.40 -13.13
CA GLU A 91 12.22 -16.07 -12.79
C GLU A 91 11.12 -15.02 -12.58
N ALA A 92 10.01 -15.11 -13.31
CA ALA A 92 8.87 -14.22 -13.13
C ALA A 92 8.21 -14.39 -11.75
N HIS A 93 8.10 -15.63 -11.25
CA HIS A 93 7.65 -15.86 -9.88
C HIS A 93 8.64 -15.26 -8.87
N ILE A 94 9.94 -15.47 -9.05
CA ILE A 94 10.96 -14.98 -8.12
C ILE A 94 10.94 -13.46 -8.06
N ALA A 95 10.94 -12.79 -9.22
CA ALA A 95 10.86 -11.33 -9.30
C ALA A 95 9.60 -10.77 -8.62
N LYS A 96 8.45 -11.47 -8.73
CA LYS A 96 7.20 -11.06 -8.06
C LYS A 96 7.29 -11.10 -6.53
N TYR A 97 8.01 -12.07 -5.96
CA TYR A 97 8.10 -12.26 -4.51
C TYR A 97 9.36 -11.64 -3.88
N GLN A 98 10.32 -11.20 -4.69
CA GLN A 98 11.51 -10.52 -4.21
C GLN A 98 11.14 -9.15 -3.67
N LYS A 99 11.26 -8.97 -2.35
CA LYS A 99 11.26 -7.67 -1.72
C LYS A 99 12.58 -6.98 -2.06
N HIS A 100 12.47 -5.75 -2.49
CA HIS A 100 13.60 -4.87 -2.65
C HIS A 100 13.70 -3.95 -1.43
N PRO A 101 14.91 -3.63 -0.95
CA PRO A 101 15.09 -2.60 0.07
C PRO A 101 14.35 -1.33 -0.31
N VAL A 102 13.83 -0.63 0.70
CA VAL A 102 13.19 0.68 0.53
C VAL A 102 14.08 1.70 1.20
N HIS A 103 14.44 2.73 0.46
CA HIS A 103 15.29 3.83 0.91
C HIS A 103 14.46 5.10 1.03
N MET A 104 14.70 5.87 2.09
CA MET A 104 14.13 7.21 2.17
C MET A 104 14.95 8.13 1.29
N VAL A 105 14.31 8.73 0.29
CA VAL A 105 14.94 9.68 -0.63
C VAL A 105 14.42 11.09 -0.38
N VAL A 106 15.28 12.09 -0.55
CA VAL A 106 14.89 13.51 -0.51
C VAL A 106 14.95 14.08 -1.93
N GLU A 107 13.81 14.07 -2.61
CA GLU A 107 13.71 14.56 -3.99
C GLU A 107 13.60 16.10 -4.01
N THR A 108 14.64 16.77 -4.49
CA THR A 108 14.65 18.22 -4.71
C THR A 108 13.85 18.61 -5.95
N PRO A 109 13.48 19.90 -6.13
CA PRO A 109 12.91 20.38 -7.39
C PRO A 109 13.76 20.06 -8.62
N GLU A 110 15.09 20.10 -8.48
CA GLU A 110 16.03 19.77 -9.55
C GLU A 110 15.99 18.26 -9.88
N ALA A 111 16.00 17.40 -8.86
CA ALA A 111 15.89 15.95 -9.03
C ALA A 111 14.57 15.59 -9.74
N TYR A 112 13.47 16.25 -9.37
CA TYR A 112 12.19 16.06 -10.04
C TYR A 112 12.28 16.36 -11.54
N GLU A 113 12.78 17.54 -11.91
CA GLU A 113 12.86 17.94 -13.32
C GLU A 113 13.82 17.07 -14.13
N LYS A 114 14.94 16.62 -13.54
CA LYS A 114 15.94 15.81 -14.24
C LYS A 114 15.60 14.33 -14.33
N VAL A 115 14.98 13.75 -13.30
CA VAL A 115 14.84 12.29 -13.16
C VAL A 115 13.38 11.89 -13.22
N VAL A 116 12.55 12.48 -12.35
CA VAL A 116 11.19 11.99 -12.12
C VAL A 116 10.24 12.40 -13.24
N LYS A 117 10.30 13.65 -13.70
CA LYS A 117 9.42 14.16 -14.75
C LYS A 117 9.63 13.43 -16.08
N PRO A 118 10.86 13.18 -16.57
CA PRO A 118 11.06 12.33 -17.75
C PRO A 118 10.48 10.93 -17.58
N TYR A 119 10.62 10.33 -16.39
CA TYR A 119 10.01 9.04 -16.10
C TYR A 119 8.49 9.10 -16.14
N ILE A 120 7.85 10.13 -15.56
CA ILE A 120 6.39 10.32 -15.63
C ILE A 120 5.89 10.29 -17.08
N GLU A 121 6.60 10.96 -18.01
CA GLU A 121 6.23 10.96 -19.42
C GLU A 121 6.27 9.55 -20.03
N THR A 122 7.19 8.67 -19.62
CA THR A 122 7.20 7.27 -20.11
C THR A 122 6.08 6.43 -19.51
N GLN A 123 5.47 6.88 -18.42
CA GLN A 123 4.33 6.21 -17.79
C GLN A 123 2.97 6.68 -18.33
N LYS A 124 2.95 7.77 -19.12
CA LYS A 124 1.72 8.25 -19.79
C LYS A 124 1.45 7.38 -21.02
N GLY A 125 0.22 6.90 -21.16
CA GLY A 125 -0.19 6.04 -22.27
C GLY A 125 -1.00 4.82 -21.80
N ASP A 126 -0.68 3.64 -22.34
CA ASP A 126 -1.42 2.38 -22.11
C ASP A 126 -1.54 2.02 -20.63
N ARG A 127 -0.57 2.40 -19.80
CA ARG A 127 -0.59 2.18 -18.35
C ARG A 127 -1.76 2.88 -17.65
N LEU A 128 -2.31 3.95 -18.25
CA LEU A 128 -3.48 4.68 -17.78
C LEU A 128 -4.78 4.28 -18.50
N GLN A 129 -4.74 3.26 -19.38
CA GLN A 129 -5.93 2.87 -20.14
C GLN A 129 -7.07 2.43 -19.23
N TRP A 130 -6.77 1.73 -18.13
CA TRP A 130 -7.79 1.34 -17.15
C TRP A 130 -8.47 2.55 -16.48
N VAL A 131 -7.71 3.63 -16.22
CA VAL A 131 -8.25 4.89 -15.70
C VAL A 131 -9.21 5.51 -16.72
N ARG A 132 -8.78 5.63 -17.98
CA ARG A 132 -9.60 6.17 -19.08
C ARG A 132 -10.86 5.35 -19.29
N ASN A 133 -10.78 4.03 -19.15
CA ASN A 133 -11.92 3.13 -19.27
C ASN A 133 -13.00 3.42 -18.21
N ILE A 134 -12.60 3.66 -16.96
CA ILE A 134 -13.52 4.05 -15.88
C ILE A 134 -14.13 5.43 -16.16
N LEU A 135 -13.29 6.42 -16.52
CA LEU A 135 -13.73 7.80 -16.71
C LEU A 135 -14.68 7.97 -17.91
N TYR A 136 -14.36 7.33 -19.05
CA TYR A 136 -14.98 7.67 -20.34
C TYR A 136 -15.72 6.51 -21.03
N HIS A 137 -15.45 5.26 -20.65
CA HIS A 137 -16.00 4.09 -21.34
C HIS A 137 -16.94 3.25 -20.47
N GLY A 138 -17.27 3.71 -19.27
CA GLY A 138 -18.29 3.09 -18.42
C GLY A 138 -17.89 1.73 -17.84
N VAL A 139 -16.58 1.45 -17.79
CA VAL A 139 -16.06 0.29 -17.06
C VAL A 139 -16.27 0.49 -15.56
N GLU A 140 -16.76 -0.54 -14.87
CA GLU A 140 -17.15 -0.51 -13.44
C GLU A 140 -18.27 0.47 -13.09
N LYS A 141 -19.07 0.91 -14.07
CA LYS A 141 -20.16 1.89 -13.86
C LYS A 141 -21.14 1.48 -12.75
N GLU A 142 -21.38 0.19 -12.59
CA GLU A 142 -22.26 -0.39 -11.57
C GLU A 142 -21.68 -0.32 -10.15
N ARG A 143 -20.35 -0.18 -10.03
CA ARG A 143 -19.66 -0.04 -8.74
C ARG A 143 -19.47 1.43 -8.32
N VAL A 144 -19.80 2.38 -9.20
CA VAL A 144 -19.64 3.81 -8.91
C VAL A 144 -20.49 4.19 -7.70
N VAL A 145 -19.83 4.74 -6.69
CA VAL A 145 -20.46 5.27 -5.48
C VAL A 145 -21.06 6.63 -5.75
N PHE A 146 -20.28 7.48 -6.39
CA PHE A 146 -20.63 8.85 -6.70
C PHE A 146 -19.87 9.33 -7.93
N LYS A 147 -20.51 10.15 -8.75
CA LYS A 147 -19.91 10.81 -9.92
C LYS A 147 -20.50 12.21 -10.02
N ASN A 148 -19.63 13.19 -10.26
CA ASN A 148 -20.00 14.55 -10.62
C ASN A 148 -19.12 15.01 -11.79
N ASP A 149 -19.09 16.32 -12.07
CA ASP A 149 -18.30 16.89 -13.16
C ASP A 149 -16.78 16.89 -12.88
N ASP A 150 -16.36 16.73 -11.61
CA ASP A 150 -14.96 16.80 -11.21
C ASP A 150 -14.29 15.42 -11.11
N TYR A 151 -15.02 14.39 -10.67
CA TYR A 151 -14.45 13.07 -10.37
C TYR A 151 -15.47 11.90 -10.42
N ILE A 152 -14.91 10.69 -10.45
CA ILE A 152 -15.61 9.42 -10.17
C ILE A 152 -15.05 8.82 -8.88
N LEU A 153 -15.92 8.35 -7.99
CA LEU A 153 -15.58 7.63 -6.77
C LEU A 153 -16.15 6.22 -6.82
N LEU A 154 -15.30 5.23 -6.60
CA LEU A 154 -15.65 3.81 -6.66
C LEU A 154 -14.82 2.98 -5.66
N PRO A 155 -15.25 1.77 -5.29
CA PRO A 155 -14.46 0.83 -4.50
C PRO A 155 -13.07 0.58 -5.11
N ASP A 156 -12.03 0.67 -4.28
CA ASP A 156 -10.68 0.24 -4.68
C ASP A 156 -10.65 -1.30 -4.77
N MET A 157 -9.81 -1.84 -5.64
CA MET A 157 -9.60 -3.29 -5.78
C MET A 157 -9.17 -3.99 -4.49
N LYS A 158 -8.67 -3.24 -3.49
CA LYS A 158 -8.27 -3.75 -2.17
C LYS A 158 -9.44 -3.96 -1.20
N TRP A 159 -10.64 -3.48 -1.52
CA TRP A 159 -11.82 -3.63 -0.67
C TRP A 159 -12.73 -4.75 -1.14
N ASP A 160 -13.33 -5.48 -0.20
CA ASP A 160 -14.30 -6.54 -0.48
C ASP A 160 -15.67 -5.99 -0.90
N GLY A 161 -15.92 -4.70 -0.69
CA GLY A 161 -17.17 -4.02 -1.01
C GLY A 161 -18.25 -4.13 0.09
N THR A 162 -17.95 -4.80 1.20
CA THR A 162 -18.94 -5.11 2.25
C THR A 162 -18.48 -4.72 3.65
N THR A 163 -17.22 -4.93 3.99
CA THR A 163 -16.71 -4.74 5.36
C THR A 163 -16.33 -3.28 5.59
N ILE A 164 -17.12 -2.53 6.36
CA ILE A 164 -16.92 -1.09 6.54
C ILE A 164 -15.63 -0.76 7.28
N GLU A 165 -15.19 -1.64 8.18
CA GLU A 165 -13.92 -1.52 8.92
C GLU A 165 -12.70 -1.54 8.00
N SER A 166 -12.84 -2.13 6.81
CA SER A 166 -11.82 -2.14 5.74
C SER A 166 -12.19 -1.29 4.54
N LEU A 167 -13.19 -0.40 4.66
CA LEU A 167 -13.66 0.46 3.57
C LEU A 167 -12.49 1.17 2.91
N TYR A 168 -12.38 0.97 1.60
CA TYR A 168 -11.38 1.59 0.74
C TYR A 168 -12.03 1.94 -0.60
N LEU A 169 -12.15 3.23 -0.86
CA LEU A 169 -12.55 3.79 -2.14
C LEU A 169 -11.39 4.56 -2.78
N VAL A 170 -11.46 4.74 -4.09
CA VAL A 170 -10.57 5.61 -4.85
C VAL A 170 -11.39 6.66 -5.58
N CYS A 171 -11.00 7.92 -5.44
CA CYS A 171 -11.52 9.04 -6.21
C CYS A 171 -10.56 9.34 -7.35
N ILE A 172 -11.03 9.27 -8.59
CA ILE A 172 -10.28 9.52 -9.81
C ILE A 172 -10.85 10.79 -10.46
N VAL A 173 -10.02 11.82 -10.63
CA VAL A 173 -10.46 13.09 -11.22
C VAL A 173 -10.57 13.03 -12.74
N PHE A 174 -11.40 13.87 -13.35
CA PHE A 174 -11.46 13.99 -14.83
C PHE A 174 -10.28 14.78 -15.42
N ARG A 175 -9.72 15.73 -14.65
CA ARG A 175 -8.54 16.50 -15.03
C ARG A 175 -7.37 15.57 -15.33
N ASP A 176 -6.75 15.73 -16.50
CA ASP A 176 -5.60 14.95 -16.96
C ASP A 176 -4.27 15.74 -16.92
N ASP A 177 -4.33 17.00 -16.50
CA ASP A 177 -3.18 17.89 -16.32
C ASP A 177 -2.42 17.65 -14.99
N ILE A 178 -2.98 16.83 -14.10
CA ILE A 178 -2.39 16.52 -12.78
C ILE A 178 -1.95 15.06 -12.76
N SER A 179 -0.63 14.83 -12.89
CA SER A 179 -0.03 13.50 -12.80
C SER A 179 0.25 13.09 -11.36
N SER A 180 0.61 14.06 -10.52
CA SER A 180 0.87 13.87 -9.08
C SER A 180 0.73 15.19 -8.31
N ILE A 181 1.02 15.18 -7.00
CA ILE A 181 1.04 16.42 -6.21
C ILE A 181 2.01 17.48 -6.75
N ARG A 182 3.04 17.11 -7.52
CA ARG A 182 4.00 18.06 -8.13
C ARG A 182 3.35 19.05 -9.09
N ASP A 183 2.23 18.70 -9.70
CA ASP A 183 1.52 19.57 -10.63
C ASP A 183 0.59 20.55 -9.92
N LEU A 184 0.27 20.31 -8.64
CA LEU A 184 -0.63 21.13 -7.86
C LEU A 184 0.01 22.47 -7.46
N THR A 185 -0.78 23.52 -7.60
CA THR A 185 -0.47 24.90 -7.26
C THR A 185 -1.51 25.49 -6.30
N GLU A 186 -1.27 26.70 -5.82
CA GLU A 186 -2.23 27.42 -4.98
C GLU A 186 -3.61 27.58 -5.65
N ASP A 187 -3.65 27.73 -6.98
CA ASP A 187 -4.88 27.89 -7.76
C ASP A 187 -5.76 26.63 -7.73
N ASP A 188 -5.20 25.46 -7.40
CA ASP A 188 -5.92 24.20 -7.29
C ASP A 188 -6.61 24.00 -5.93
N ILE A 189 -6.35 24.87 -4.95
CA ILE A 189 -6.92 24.73 -3.59
C ILE A 189 -8.47 24.69 -3.60
N PRO A 190 -9.19 25.58 -4.31
CA PRO A 190 -10.65 25.51 -4.35
C PRO A 190 -11.17 24.19 -4.97
N TYR A 191 -10.46 23.65 -5.97
CA TYR A 191 -10.76 22.37 -6.59
C TYR A 191 -10.62 21.22 -5.59
N LEU A 192 -9.48 21.14 -4.89
CA LEU A 192 -9.21 20.10 -3.90
C LEU A 192 -10.16 20.16 -2.70
N LYS A 193 -10.49 21.37 -2.22
CA LYS A 193 -11.46 21.56 -1.13
C LYS A 193 -12.86 21.07 -1.51
N ARG A 194 -13.30 21.38 -2.74
CA ARG A 194 -14.61 20.97 -3.24
C ARG A 194 -14.71 19.44 -3.36
N ILE A 195 -13.68 18.79 -3.90
CA ILE A 195 -13.62 17.32 -3.95
C ILE A 195 -13.63 16.73 -2.54
N LYS A 196 -12.78 17.25 -1.64
CA LYS A 196 -12.72 16.79 -0.25
C LYS A 196 -14.09 16.87 0.43
N GLU A 197 -14.76 18.01 0.38
CA GLU A 197 -16.07 18.16 1.03
C GLU A 197 -17.13 17.29 0.37
N SER A 198 -17.12 17.17 -0.96
CA SER A 198 -18.04 16.29 -1.68
C SER A 198 -17.87 14.83 -1.23
N ILE A 199 -16.64 14.32 -1.11
CA ILE A 199 -16.39 12.96 -0.60
C ILE A 199 -16.89 12.81 0.84
N LEU A 200 -16.61 13.78 1.70
CA LEU A 200 -17.02 13.77 3.12
C LEU A 200 -18.53 13.87 3.33
N VAL A 201 -19.30 14.21 2.28
CA VAL A 201 -20.76 14.22 2.29
C VAL A 201 -21.33 12.95 1.67
N GLU A 202 -20.81 12.52 0.52
CA GLU A 202 -21.41 11.43 -0.26
C GLU A 202 -21.07 10.03 0.29
N VAL A 203 -19.87 9.84 0.84
CA VAL A 203 -19.47 8.55 1.42
C VAL A 203 -20.30 8.20 2.66
N PRO A 204 -20.50 9.12 3.64
CA PRO A 204 -21.40 8.87 4.77
C PRO A 204 -22.83 8.54 4.37
N LYS A 205 -23.40 9.24 3.37
CA LYS A 205 -24.75 8.97 2.86
C LYS A 205 -24.89 7.55 2.33
N LYS A 206 -23.87 7.04 1.64
CA LYS A 206 -23.89 5.71 1.02
C LYS A 206 -23.70 4.58 2.04
N TYR A 207 -22.77 4.76 2.98
CA TYR A 207 -22.26 3.65 3.80
C TYR A 207 -22.55 3.78 5.31
N GLY A 208 -23.17 4.87 5.76
CA GLY A 208 -23.49 5.08 7.18
C GLY A 208 -22.26 5.29 8.08
N ILE A 209 -21.09 5.52 7.50
CA ILE A 209 -19.85 5.86 8.22
C ILE A 209 -19.80 7.36 8.51
N ALA A 210 -19.28 7.78 9.67
CA ALA A 210 -19.18 9.21 9.99
C ALA A 210 -18.10 9.90 9.16
N ARG A 211 -18.29 11.19 8.84
CA ARG A 211 -17.36 11.97 8.01
C ARG A 211 -15.93 12.03 8.57
N ASP A 212 -15.81 12.08 9.89
CA ASP A 212 -14.55 12.14 10.63
C ASP A 212 -13.88 10.77 10.80
N GLN A 213 -14.57 9.69 10.43
CA GLN A 213 -13.99 8.35 10.33
C GLN A 213 -13.38 8.09 8.94
N LEU A 214 -13.25 9.10 8.08
CA LEU A 214 -12.64 8.98 6.76
C LEU A 214 -11.24 9.61 6.72
N ARG A 215 -10.25 8.79 6.40
CA ARG A 215 -8.88 9.21 6.10
C ARG A 215 -8.74 9.41 4.59
N LEU A 216 -8.55 10.66 4.16
CA LEU A 216 -8.34 11.03 2.77
C LEU A 216 -6.87 11.37 2.54
N TYR A 217 -6.22 10.71 1.59
CA TYR A 217 -4.81 10.93 1.28
C TYR A 217 -4.47 10.64 -0.19
N VAL A 218 -3.31 11.13 -0.61
CA VAL A 218 -2.71 10.85 -1.93
C VAL A 218 -1.35 10.19 -1.74
N HIS A 219 -0.87 9.48 -2.76
CA HIS A 219 0.47 8.89 -2.73
C HIS A 219 1.51 9.78 -3.42
N TYR A 220 2.73 9.76 -2.89
CA TYR A 220 3.92 10.19 -3.61
C TYR A 220 5.09 9.22 -3.35
N GLN A 221 5.68 8.58 -4.38
CA GLN A 221 5.22 8.49 -5.77
C GLN A 221 3.91 7.68 -5.89
N PRO A 222 2.97 8.02 -6.79
CA PRO A 222 1.83 7.16 -7.09
C PRO A 222 2.22 5.96 -7.96
N SER A 223 1.42 4.88 -7.95
CA SER A 223 1.63 3.74 -8.87
C SER A 223 1.18 4.04 -10.31
N PHE A 224 0.29 5.01 -10.47
CA PHE A 224 -0.26 5.49 -11.73
C PHE A 224 -0.29 7.01 -11.72
N TYR A 225 0.32 7.64 -12.73
CA TYR A 225 0.44 9.09 -12.85
C TYR A 225 -0.82 9.72 -13.45
N HIS A 226 -1.92 9.57 -12.74
CA HIS A 226 -3.19 10.27 -12.92
C HIS A 226 -3.70 10.59 -11.53
N PHE A 227 -3.97 11.86 -11.22
CA PHE A 227 -4.27 12.24 -9.85
C PHE A 227 -5.47 11.48 -9.27
N HIS A 228 -5.26 10.87 -8.10
CA HIS A 228 -6.29 10.11 -7.41
C HIS A 228 -6.14 10.28 -5.90
N ILE A 229 -7.28 10.21 -5.22
CA ILE A 229 -7.38 10.35 -3.76
C ILE A 229 -7.89 9.02 -3.20
N HIS A 230 -7.15 8.47 -2.24
CA HIS A 230 -7.57 7.32 -1.47
C HIS A 230 -8.51 7.78 -0.35
N VAL A 231 -9.64 7.10 -0.22
CA VAL A 231 -10.66 7.37 0.81
C VAL A 231 -10.83 6.10 1.62
N VAL A 232 -10.35 6.11 2.85
CA VAL A 232 -10.21 4.89 3.66
C VAL A 232 -10.85 5.09 5.02
N ASN A 233 -11.43 4.04 5.61
CA ASN A 233 -11.82 4.07 7.02
C ASN A 233 -10.59 4.40 7.89
N ALA A 234 -10.70 5.40 8.76
CA ALA A 234 -9.62 5.85 9.62
C ALA A 234 -9.11 4.76 10.57
N SER A 235 -9.93 3.76 10.89
CA SER A 235 -9.56 2.60 11.73
C SER A 235 -8.89 1.48 10.93
N TYR A 236 -8.86 1.54 9.60
CA TYR A 236 -8.27 0.48 8.79
C TYR A 236 -6.75 0.58 8.77
N GLY A 237 -6.07 -0.41 9.36
CA GLY A 237 -4.59 -0.53 9.38
C GLY A 237 -4.01 -1.60 8.45
N GLY A 238 -4.84 -2.33 7.70
CA GLY A 238 -4.44 -3.50 6.92
C GLY A 238 -3.61 -3.23 5.66
N LEU A 239 -3.25 -1.96 5.41
CA LEU A 239 -2.65 -1.50 4.17
C LEU A 239 -1.13 -1.26 4.24
N GLY A 240 -0.54 -1.50 5.42
CA GLY A 240 0.89 -1.41 5.66
C GLY A 240 1.50 -0.11 5.14
N GLN A 241 2.55 -0.23 4.33
CA GLN A 241 3.33 0.90 3.82
C GLN A 241 2.54 1.86 2.91
N THR A 242 1.38 1.45 2.36
CA THR A 242 0.59 2.35 1.51
C THR A 242 -0.12 3.45 2.30
N GLN A 243 -0.25 3.33 3.62
CA GLN A 243 -0.78 4.38 4.49
C GLN A 243 0.30 5.11 5.30
N ALA A 244 1.56 4.69 5.18
CA ALA A 244 2.64 5.19 6.02
C ALA A 244 3.07 6.62 5.63
N ALA A 245 3.58 7.35 6.61
CA ALA A 245 4.35 8.57 6.35
C ALA A 245 5.56 8.24 5.46
N GLY A 246 5.91 9.14 4.54
CA GLY A 246 6.87 8.85 3.47
C GLY A 246 6.24 8.11 2.28
N LYS A 247 4.92 7.95 2.24
CA LYS A 247 4.17 7.47 1.05
C LYS A 247 2.83 8.17 0.92
N ALA A 248 2.01 8.09 1.97
CA ALA A 248 0.71 8.74 2.04
C ALA A 248 0.86 10.18 2.57
N ILE A 249 0.18 11.12 1.91
CA ILE A 249 0.10 12.52 2.32
C ILE A 249 -1.38 12.85 2.46
N LEU A 250 -1.82 13.22 3.67
CA LEU A 250 -3.21 13.56 3.91
C LEU A 250 -3.64 14.70 2.99
N LEU A 251 -4.84 14.59 2.40
CA LEU A 251 -5.34 15.62 1.47
C LEU A 251 -5.49 16.99 2.15
N GLY A 252 -5.80 17.00 3.45
CA GLY A 252 -5.81 18.23 4.25
C GLY A 252 -4.43 18.90 4.31
N GLU A 253 -3.38 18.12 4.52
CA GLU A 253 -2.00 18.61 4.54
C GLU A 253 -1.54 19.08 3.17
N VAL A 254 -1.97 18.40 2.09
CA VAL A 254 -1.72 18.87 0.71
C VAL A 254 -2.30 20.27 0.50
N ILE A 255 -3.55 20.47 0.89
CA ILE A 255 -4.25 21.75 0.75
C ILE A 255 -3.57 22.85 1.58
N GLU A 256 -3.17 22.54 2.81
CA GLU A 256 -2.53 23.54 3.68
C GLU A 256 -1.11 23.86 3.19
N THR A 257 -0.34 22.86 2.79
CA THR A 257 1.00 23.02 2.24
C THR A 257 0.99 23.90 0.98
N LEU A 258 0.00 23.75 0.08
CA LEU A 258 -0.12 24.61 -1.10
C LEU A 258 -0.27 26.09 -0.75
N ARG A 259 -1.01 26.43 0.32
CA ARG A 259 -1.12 27.83 0.78
C ARG A 259 0.22 28.39 1.21
N LEU A 260 1.03 27.58 1.89
CA LEU A 260 2.34 27.98 2.39
C LEU A 260 3.39 28.11 1.28
N LEU A 261 3.31 27.25 0.25
CA LEU A 261 4.23 27.27 -0.89
C LEU A 261 3.91 28.36 -1.93
N GLY A 262 2.69 28.90 -1.90
CA GLY A 262 2.20 29.92 -2.84
C GLY A 262 2.18 29.43 -4.29
N LYS A 263 2.32 30.36 -5.24
CA LYS A 263 2.19 30.10 -6.69
C LYS A 263 3.02 28.94 -7.24
N LYS A 264 4.21 28.67 -6.70
CA LYS A 264 5.04 27.56 -7.18
C LYS A 264 4.49 26.20 -6.76
N GLY A 265 3.64 26.14 -5.74
CA GLY A 265 3.09 24.91 -5.20
C GLY A 265 4.19 23.88 -4.92
N TYR A 266 3.88 22.61 -5.17
CA TYR A 266 4.81 21.50 -4.93
C TYR A 266 6.00 21.48 -5.90
N LYS A 267 6.01 22.25 -6.98
CA LYS A 267 7.19 22.36 -7.86
C LYS A 267 8.40 22.92 -7.11
N GLY A 268 8.17 23.78 -6.12
CA GLY A 268 9.24 24.40 -5.32
C GLY A 268 9.67 23.62 -4.08
N LYS A 269 9.02 22.50 -3.74
CA LYS A 269 9.22 21.79 -2.47
C LYS A 269 10.13 20.57 -2.64
N SER A 270 11.04 20.34 -1.69
CA SER A 270 11.68 19.03 -1.55
C SER A 270 10.73 18.04 -0.87
N ILE A 271 10.64 16.82 -1.39
CA ILE A 271 9.70 15.80 -0.90
C ILE A 271 10.48 14.56 -0.48
N GLU A 272 10.29 14.17 0.78
CA GLU A 272 10.88 12.95 1.33
C GLU A 272 9.88 11.79 1.24
N TYR A 273 10.30 10.66 0.70
CA TYR A 273 9.47 9.47 0.56
C TYR A 273 10.29 8.18 0.44
N GLY A 274 9.64 7.04 0.69
CA GLY A 274 10.24 5.72 0.53
C GLY A 274 10.24 5.27 -0.93
N LEU A 275 11.41 4.92 -1.46
CA LEU A 275 11.61 4.41 -2.81
C LEU A 275 12.27 3.03 -2.78
N SER A 276 11.64 2.06 -3.43
CA SER A 276 12.15 0.68 -3.49
C SER A 276 13.24 0.54 -4.55
N GLU A 277 14.27 -0.26 -4.30
CA GLU A 277 15.32 -0.53 -5.30
C GLU A 277 14.79 -1.18 -6.58
N GLY A 278 13.66 -1.88 -6.49
CA GLY A 278 12.99 -2.49 -7.65
C GLY A 278 12.16 -1.49 -8.46
N HIS A 279 12.07 -0.23 -8.06
CA HIS A 279 11.33 0.80 -8.79
C HIS A 279 12.22 1.42 -9.87
N ASP A 280 11.68 1.69 -11.05
CA ASP A 280 12.44 2.19 -12.22
C ASP A 280 13.19 3.52 -11.93
N LEU A 281 12.61 4.39 -11.11
CA LEU A 281 13.24 5.63 -10.65
C LEU A 281 14.52 5.42 -9.81
N TRP A 282 14.71 4.25 -9.19
CA TRP A 282 15.79 4.04 -8.22
C TRP A 282 17.17 4.38 -8.79
N SER A 283 17.44 3.96 -10.02
CA SER A 283 18.73 4.18 -10.67
C SER A 283 19.11 5.66 -10.75
N GLY A 284 18.15 6.55 -11.08
CA GLY A 284 18.36 7.99 -11.13
C GLY A 284 18.20 8.70 -9.79
N MET A 285 17.54 8.08 -8.81
CA MET A 285 17.27 8.68 -7.50
C MET A 285 18.27 8.27 -6.41
N LYS A 286 19.18 7.34 -6.69
CA LYS A 286 20.11 6.78 -5.71
C LYS A 286 20.99 7.83 -5.02
N GLU A 287 21.43 8.87 -5.72
CA GLU A 287 22.23 9.95 -5.15
C GLU A 287 21.46 10.86 -4.18
N TYR A 288 20.13 10.73 -4.14
CA TYR A 288 19.23 11.47 -3.24
C TYR A 288 18.78 10.62 -2.04
N ALA A 289 19.29 9.39 -1.90
CA ALA A 289 19.15 8.57 -0.70
C ALA A 289 20.33 8.89 0.24
N ASN A 290 20.04 9.44 1.42
CA ASN A 290 21.05 9.71 2.46
C ASN A 290 21.09 8.58 3.49
#